data_AF-A0A077RB55-F1
#
_entry.id   AF-A0A077RB55-F1
#
_cell.length_a   1.000
_cell.length_b   1.000
_cell.length_c   1.000
_cell.angle_alpha   90.00
_cell.angle_beta   90.00
_cell.angle_gamma   90.00
#
_symmetry.space_group_name_H-M   'P 1'
#
loop_
_entity.id
_entity.type
_entity.pdbx_description
1 polymer ?
#
loop_
_entity_poly.entity_id
_entity_poly.type
_entity_poly.pdbx_seq_one_letter_code
_entity_poly.pdbx_strand_id
1 'polypeptide(L)'
;MSRPIRYSLPQRPAVVSVVAIAAWYFGRENPNFANIFGGTANLDKWANIIARVHVAEASAMFLYALYRGADLVTSIKWTFTQLVIGFPTYFHFKKVNHSLIP
;
A
#
# COMPACT_ATOMS: atom_id res chain seq x y z
N MET A 1 9.91 25.16 16.10
CA MET A 1 8.86 24.46 15.33
C MET A 1 9.42 23.13 14.86
N SER A 2 8.73 22.01 15.08
CA SER A 2 9.08 20.73 14.46
C SER A 2 8.91 20.85 12.94
N ARG A 3 9.78 20.23 12.14
CA ARG A 3 9.60 20.25 10.67
C ARG A 3 8.36 19.42 10.32
N PRO A 4 7.60 19.80 9.29
CA PRO A 4 6.39 19.07 8.89
C PRO A 4 6.74 17.67 8.37
N ILE A 5 5.83 16.72 8.57
CA ILE A 5 5.91 15.39 7.96
C ILE A 5 5.97 15.56 6.44
N ARG A 6 6.88 14.83 5.80
CA ARG A 6 7.10 14.87 4.35
C ARG A 6 6.53 13.63 3.70
N TYR A 7 6.14 13.80 2.44
CA TYR A 7 5.72 12.72 1.56
C TYR A 7 6.82 12.40 0.55
N SER A 8 7.02 11.10 0.29
CA SER A 8 7.78 10.59 -0.84
C SER A 8 7.17 9.24 -1.24
N LEU A 9 7.08 8.97 -2.54
CA LEU A 9 6.58 7.70 -3.04
C LEU A 9 7.68 6.62 -2.92
N PRO A 10 7.42 5.46 -2.30
CA PRO A 10 8.32 4.32 -2.39
C PRO A 10 8.29 3.71 -3.81
N GLN A 11 9.06 4.29 -4.72
CA GLN A 11 8.96 4.03 -6.17
C GLN A 11 9.12 2.54 -6.54
N ARG A 12 10.09 1.82 -5.96
CA ARG A 12 10.29 0.39 -6.26
C ARG A 12 9.09 -0.45 -5.80
N PRO A 13 8.64 -0.39 -4.53
CA PRO A 13 7.39 -1.03 -4.13
C PRO A 13 6.17 -0.62 -4.98
N ALA A 14 6.06 0.65 -5.37
CA ALA A 14 4.96 1.11 -6.21
C ALA A 14 4.90 0.39 -7.57
N VAL A 15 6.05 0.24 -8.23
CA VAL A 15 6.15 -0.50 -9.50
C VAL A 15 5.74 -1.96 -9.32
N VAL A 16 6.21 -2.62 -8.26
CA VAL A 16 5.85 -4.01 -7.97
C VAL A 16 4.35 -4.17 -7.75
N SER A 17 3.73 -3.27 -6.98
CA SER A 17 2.28 -3.29 -6.74
C SER A 17 1.48 -3.10 -8.02
N VAL A 18 1.88 -2.18 -8.89
CA VAL A 18 1.22 -1.96 -10.20
C VAL A 18 1.33 -3.21 -11.08
N VAL A 19 2.50 -3.83 -11.15
CA VAL A 19 2.71 -5.08 -11.91
C VAL A 19 1.87 -6.22 -11.33
N ALA A 20 1.80 -6.36 -10.01
CA ALA A 20 0.99 -7.41 -9.37
C ALA A 20 -0.51 -7.22 -9.63
N ILE A 21 -1.01 -5.98 -9.53
CA ILE A 21 -2.41 -5.66 -9.83
C ILE A 21 -2.71 -5.96 -11.31
N ALA A 22 -1.83 -5.56 -12.23
CA ALA A 22 -2.00 -5.85 -13.65
C ALA A 22 -1.97 -7.35 -13.95
N ALA A 23 -1.02 -8.09 -13.34
CA ALA A 23 -0.92 -9.53 -13.49
C ALA A 23 -2.18 -10.25 -12.99
N TRP A 24 -2.75 -9.83 -11.85
CA TRP A 24 -4.04 -10.33 -11.41
C TRP A 24 -5.16 -9.98 -12.39
N TYR A 25 -5.31 -8.70 -12.75
CA TYR A 25 -6.42 -8.22 -13.57
C TYR A 25 -6.45 -8.85 -14.96
N PHE A 26 -5.32 -8.89 -15.67
CA PHE A 26 -5.22 -9.44 -17.02
C PHE A 26 -4.95 -10.95 -17.02
N GLY A 27 -4.28 -11.48 -16.00
CA GLY A 27 -3.89 -12.89 -15.95
C GLY A 27 -4.98 -13.83 -15.43
N ARG A 28 -5.97 -13.33 -14.67
CA ARG A 28 -7.00 -14.19 -14.04
C ARG A 28 -7.84 -15.01 -15.02
N GLU A 29 -7.94 -14.57 -16.28
CA GLU A 29 -8.66 -15.27 -17.36
C GLU A 29 -7.78 -16.26 -18.12
N ASN A 30 -6.47 -16.24 -17.89
CA ASN A 30 -5.53 -17.22 -18.45
C ASN A 30 -5.48 -18.46 -17.52
N PRO A 31 -5.93 -19.65 -17.99
CA PRO A 31 -5.96 -20.84 -17.16
C PRO A 31 -4.58 -21.27 -16.63
N ASN A 32 -3.52 -21.12 -17.45
CA ASN A 32 -2.16 -21.48 -17.04
C ASN A 32 -1.68 -20.60 -15.89
N PHE A 33 -1.98 -19.31 -15.93
CA PHE A 33 -1.65 -18.39 -14.85
C PHE A 33 -2.49 -18.67 -13.61
N ALA A 34 -3.82 -18.76 -13.75
CA ALA A 34 -4.73 -19.00 -12.64
C ALA A 34 -4.43 -20.31 -11.90
N ASN A 35 -4.02 -21.36 -12.62
CA ASN A 35 -3.67 -22.66 -12.04
C ASN A 35 -2.44 -22.61 -11.13
N ILE A 36 -1.50 -21.66 -11.31
CA ILE A 36 -0.39 -21.42 -10.38
C ILE A 36 -0.92 -21.09 -8.96
N PHE A 37 -2.10 -20.49 -8.89
CA PHE A 37 -2.76 -20.09 -7.64
C PHE A 37 -3.90 -21.03 -7.24
N GLY A 38 -4.01 -22.22 -7.86
CA GLY A 38 -5.08 -23.18 -7.60
C GLY A 38 -6.41 -22.83 -8.27
N GLY A 39 -6.38 -22.09 -9.38
CA GLY A 39 -7.53 -21.69 -10.18
C GLY A 39 -8.04 -20.28 -9.88
N THR A 40 -8.89 -19.75 -10.77
CA THR A 40 -9.37 -18.35 -10.71
C THR A 40 -10.09 -18.03 -9.40
N ALA A 41 -10.87 -18.97 -8.86
CA ALA A 41 -11.57 -18.78 -7.58
C ALA A 41 -10.62 -18.56 -6.40
N ASN A 42 -9.49 -19.29 -6.35
CA ASN A 42 -8.49 -19.11 -5.31
C ASN A 42 -7.70 -17.82 -5.50
N LEU A 43 -7.35 -17.49 -6.76
CA LEU A 43 -6.71 -16.22 -7.09
C LEU A 43 -7.56 -15.02 -6.63
N ASP A 44 -8.85 -15.01 -6.94
CA ASP A 44 -9.77 -13.93 -6.55
C ASP A 44 -10.01 -13.88 -5.03
N LYS A 45 -10.04 -15.04 -4.36
CA LYS A 45 -10.08 -15.10 -2.89
C LYS A 45 -8.86 -14.42 -2.28
N TRP A 46 -7.66 -14.71 -2.77
CA TRP A 46 -6.43 -14.08 -2.28
C TRP A 46 -6.43 -12.58 -2.55
N ALA A 47 -6.82 -12.15 -3.75
CA ALA A 47 -6.94 -10.73 -4.09
C ALA A 47 -7.91 -10.00 -3.14
N ASN A 48 -9.05 -10.61 -2.81
CA ASN A 48 -10.03 -10.04 -1.89
C ASN A 48 -9.47 -9.91 -0.46
N ILE A 49 -8.78 -10.94 0.04
CA ILE A 49 -8.13 -10.92 1.36
C ILE A 49 -7.08 -9.80 1.41
N ILE A 50 -6.20 -9.73 0.41
CA ILE A 50 -5.15 -8.69 0.32
C ILE A 50 -5.79 -7.31 0.30
N ALA A 51 -6.83 -7.09 -0.52
CA ALA A 51 -7.53 -5.81 -0.58
C ALA A 51 -8.12 -5.40 0.78
N ARG A 52 -8.74 -6.33 1.51
CA ARG A 52 -9.29 -6.06 2.86
C ARG A 52 -8.20 -5.67 3.85
N VAL A 53 -7.07 -6.38 3.85
CA VAL A 53 -5.91 -6.05 4.69
C VAL A 53 -5.39 -4.65 4.36
N HIS A 54 -5.23 -4.33 3.07
CA HIS A 54 -4.76 -3.02 2.62
C HIS A 54 -5.69 -1.88 3.04
N VAL A 55 -7.01 -2.08 3.03
CA VAL A 55 -7.97 -1.09 3.54
C VAL A 55 -7.78 -0.84 5.04
N ALA A 56 -7.60 -1.89 5.83
CA ALA A 56 -7.33 -1.77 7.26
C ALA A 56 -5.99 -1.05 7.52
N GLU A 57 -4.94 -1.41 6.80
CA GLU A 57 -3.62 -0.77 6.88
C GLU A 57 -3.67 0.70 6.47
N ALA A 58 -4.36 1.04 5.38
CA ALA A 58 -4.50 2.41 4.90
C ALA A 58 -5.25 3.29 5.91
N SER A 59 -6.28 2.74 6.56
CA SER A 59 -7.01 3.42 7.63
C SER A 59 -6.11 3.67 8.84
N ALA A 60 -5.33 2.67 9.25
CA ALA A 60 -4.32 2.83 10.30
C ALA A 60 -3.26 3.88 9.92
N MET A 61 -2.82 3.89 8.67
CA MET A 61 -1.84 4.85 8.17
C MET A 61 -2.38 6.28 8.16
N PHE A 62 -3.67 6.48 7.83
CA PHE A 62 -4.32 7.78 7.89
C PHE A 62 -4.29 8.35 9.31
N LEU A 63 -4.77 7.55 10.27
CA LEU A 63 -4.78 7.93 11.69
C LEU A 63 -3.36 8.15 12.21
N TYR A 64 -2.42 7.29 11.83
CA TYR A 64 -1.03 7.42 12.24
C TYR A 64 -0.39 8.70 11.70
N ALA A 65 -0.57 9.01 10.41
CA ALA A 65 -0.01 10.22 9.81
C ALA A 65 -0.55 11.50 10.50
N LEU A 66 -1.87 11.55 10.76
CA LEU A 66 -2.48 12.65 11.51
C LEU A 66 -1.95 12.74 12.95
N TYR A 67 -1.86 11.61 13.64
CA TYR A 67 -1.28 11.53 15.00
C TYR A 67 0.18 12.01 15.03
N ARG A 68 0.94 11.78 13.97
CA ARG A 68 2.33 12.27 13.81
C ARG A 68 2.42 13.75 13.40
N GLY A 69 1.29 14.45 13.24
CA GLY A 69 1.24 15.87 12.89
C GLY A 69 1.39 16.17 11.41
N ALA A 70 1.11 15.20 10.53
CA ALA A 70 0.99 15.48 9.11
C ALA A 70 -0.27 16.31 8.83
N ASP A 71 -0.21 17.21 7.85
CA ASP A 71 -1.40 17.87 7.33
C ASP A 71 -2.32 16.87 6.60
N LEU A 72 -3.55 17.29 6.32
CA LEU A 72 -4.57 16.44 5.70
C LEU A 72 -4.13 15.94 4.31
N VAL A 73 -3.50 16.78 3.49
CA VAL A 73 -3.07 16.42 2.14
C VAL A 73 -1.96 15.37 2.22
N THR A 74 -0.97 15.58 3.09
CA THR A 74 0.10 14.61 3.30
C THR A 74 -0.41 13.28 3.86
N SER A 75 -1.37 13.33 4.80
CA SER A 75 -2.01 12.13 5.36
C SER A 75 -2.74 11.34 4.28
N ILE A 76 -3.54 12.02 3.44
CA ILE A 76 -4.24 11.41 2.31
C ILE A 76 -3.26 10.74 1.33
N LYS A 77 -2.15 11.41 0.98
CA LYS A 77 -1.13 10.84 0.10
C LYS A 77 -0.55 9.54 0.68
N TRP A 78 -0.19 9.53 1.97
CA TRP A 78 0.31 8.33 2.62
C TRP A 78 -0.72 7.21 2.70
N THR A 79 -1.99 7.55 2.95
CA THR A 79 -3.11 6.59 2.97
C THR A 79 -3.33 5.93 1.61
N PHE A 80 -3.39 6.70 0.52
CA PHE A 80 -3.54 6.12 -0.83
C PHE A 80 -2.33 5.26 -1.20
N THR A 81 -1.12 5.71 -0.86
CA THR A 81 0.08 4.93 -1.10
C THR A 81 0.06 3.63 -0.30
N GLN A 82 -0.37 3.64 0.97
CA GLN A 82 -0.53 2.42 1.79
C GLN A 82 -1.60 1.50 1.22
N LEU A 83 -2.71 2.03 0.73
CA LEU A 83 -3.79 1.23 0.13
C LEU A 83 -3.30 0.44 -1.09
N VAL A 84 -2.44 1.04 -1.93
CA VAL A 84 -1.93 0.37 -3.14
C VAL A 84 -0.72 -0.52 -2.84
N ILE A 85 0.20 -0.04 -2.00
CA ILE A 85 1.52 -0.65 -1.81
C ILE A 85 1.58 -1.54 -0.57
N GLY A 86 0.72 -1.31 0.41
CA GLY A 86 0.70 -2.01 1.69
C GLY A 86 1.85 -1.59 2.62
N PHE A 87 2.17 -2.49 3.54
CA PHE A 87 3.15 -2.30 4.62
C PHE A 87 4.52 -1.68 4.26
N PRO A 88 5.12 -1.90 3.07
CA PRO A 88 6.34 -1.17 2.66
C PRO A 88 6.21 0.37 2.72
N THR A 89 5.00 0.90 2.58
CA THR A 89 4.73 2.33 2.70
C THR A 89 5.01 2.86 4.11
N TYR A 90 4.61 2.12 5.15
CA TYR A 90 4.87 2.48 6.54
C TYR A 90 6.37 2.57 6.84
N PHE A 91 7.17 1.61 6.37
CA PHE A 91 8.62 1.66 6.52
C PHE A 91 9.24 2.83 5.77
N HIS A 92 8.75 3.14 4.56
CA HIS A 92 9.20 4.29 3.81
C HIS A 92 8.84 5.61 4.52
N PHE A 93 7.64 5.71 5.09
CA PHE A 93 7.23 6.85 5.92
C PHE A 93 8.18 7.06 7.10
N LYS A 94 8.47 6.01 7.88
CA LYS A 94 9.41 6.08 9.00
C LYS A 94 10.81 6.48 8.55
N LYS A 95 11.29 5.97 7.41
CA LYS A 95 12.59 6.32 6.84
C LYS A 95 12.68 7.80 6.45
N VAL A 96 11.68 8.32 5.74
CA VAL A 96 11.66 9.71 5.24
C VAL A 96 11.51 10.73 6.38
N ASN A 97 10.82 10.33 7.45
CA ASN A 97 10.45 11.17 8.58
C ASN A 97 11.18 10.79 9.88
N HIS A 98 12.26 10.01 9.81
CA HIS A 98 12.97 9.48 10.98
C HIS A 98 13.42 10.56 11.97
N SER A 99 13.81 11.74 11.50
CA SER A 99 14.25 12.86 12.34
C SER A 99 13.09 13.62 13.01
N LEU A 100 11.85 13.29 12.65
CA LEU A 100 10.61 13.92 13.12
C LEU A 100 9.79 12.97 13.99
N ILE A 101 10.25 11.72 14.09
CA ILE A 101 9.54 10.64 14.74
C ILE A 101 10.50 9.99 15.74
N PRO A 102 10.37 10.27 17.06
CA PRO A 102 10.99 9.47 18.12
C PRO A 102 10.91 7.96 17.88
#